data_AF-A0A7S1H9L7-F1
#
_entry.id   AF-A0A7S1H9L7-F1
#
_cell.length_a   1.000
_cell.length_b   1.000
_cell.length_c   1.000
_cell.angle_alpha   90.00
_cell.angle_beta   90.00
_cell.angle_gamma   90.00
#
_symmetry.space_group_name_H-M   'P 1'
#
loop_
_entity.id
_entity.type
_entity.pdbx_description
1 polymer ?
#
loop_
_entity_poly.entity_id
_entity_poly.type
_entity_poly.pdbx_seq_one_letter_code
_entity_poly.pdbx_strand_id
1 'polypeptide(L)'
;MMAAGAAALSGAVHAAPKRLRIGFQKGGLLLLVKLRGTLERELAGVDIEWKEFPAGPQLLEALHAGAIDFGVTGAPPPVFAQAAGRDFLLVAAEPGLPHSEALLVPADSPAK
;
A
#
# COMPACT_ATOMS: atom_id res chain seq x y z
N MET A 1 -32.79 -11.53 -36.95
CA MET A 1 -31.38 -11.18 -37.25
C MET A 1 -30.91 -10.20 -36.19
N MET A 2 -30.18 -10.68 -35.18
CA MET A 2 -29.43 -9.84 -34.23
C MET A 2 -28.13 -10.59 -33.94
N ALA A 3 -27.04 -10.11 -34.52
CA ALA A 3 -25.70 -10.65 -34.30
C ALA A 3 -25.15 -10.05 -33.02
N ALA A 4 -24.97 -10.87 -31.98
CA ALA A 4 -24.23 -10.50 -30.78
C ALA A 4 -22.73 -10.56 -31.12
N GLY A 5 -22.11 -9.39 -31.27
CA GLY A 5 -20.66 -9.27 -31.42
C GLY A 5 -19.97 -9.52 -30.08
N ALA A 6 -19.26 -10.64 -29.95
CA ALA A 6 -18.36 -10.88 -28.84
C ALA A 6 -17.15 -9.94 -28.99
N ALA A 7 -17.12 -8.87 -28.20
CA ALA A 7 -15.92 -8.05 -28.06
C ALA A 7 -14.86 -8.87 -27.30
N ALA A 8 -13.85 -9.35 -28.02
CA ALA A 8 -12.68 -9.96 -27.40
C ALA A 8 -11.96 -8.88 -26.59
N LEU A 9 -12.03 -8.98 -25.26
CA LEU A 9 -11.13 -8.28 -24.35
C LEU A 9 -9.73 -8.86 -24.58
N SER A 10 -9.01 -8.29 -25.53
CA SER A 10 -7.58 -8.55 -25.70
C SER A 10 -6.88 -7.92 -24.50
N GLY A 11 -6.75 -8.69 -23.42
CA GLY A 11 -5.97 -8.30 -22.26
C GLY A 11 -4.53 -8.04 -22.71
N ALA A 12 -4.15 -6.77 -22.78
CA ALA A 12 -2.76 -6.41 -22.99
C ALA A 12 -1.95 -7.02 -21.84
N VAL A 13 -1.14 -8.03 -22.15
CA VAL A 13 -0.14 -8.55 -21.21
C VAL A 13 0.89 -7.43 -21.04
N HIS A 14 0.67 -6.58 -20.03
CA HIS A 14 1.70 -5.64 -19.60
C HIS A 14 2.87 -6.46 -19.09
N ALA A 15 4.04 -6.30 -19.72
CA ALA A 15 5.27 -6.86 -19.21
C ALA A 15 5.46 -6.38 -17.77
N ALA A 16 5.90 -7.29 -16.88
CA ALA A 16 6.20 -6.95 -15.50
C ALA A 16 7.17 -5.75 -15.46
N PRO A 17 6.96 -4.79 -14.54
CA PRO A 17 7.82 -3.62 -14.46
C PRO A 17 9.26 -4.06 -14.15
N LYS A 18 10.24 -3.37 -14.72
CA LYS A 18 11.67 -3.64 -14.42
C LYS A 18 12.04 -3.30 -12.97
N ARG A 19 11.28 -2.40 -12.34
CA ARG A 19 11.47 -1.96 -10.96
C ARG A 19 10.12 -1.74 -10.29
N LEU A 20 10.02 -2.11 -9.01
CA LEU A 20 8.87 -1.87 -8.15
C LEU A 20 9.33 -1.15 -6.88
N ARG A 21 8.85 0.07 -6.64
CA ARG A 21 9.20 0.90 -5.49
C ARG A 21 8.11 0.78 -4.42
N ILE A 22 8.45 0.20 -3.29
CA ILE A 22 7.51 -0.14 -2.23
C ILE A 22 7.73 0.77 -1.02
N GLY A 23 6.71 1.53 -0.65
CA GLY A 23 6.63 2.26 0.60
C GLY A 23 6.22 1.36 1.76
N PHE A 24 6.95 1.43 2.88
CA PHE A 24 6.61 0.69 4.10
C PHE A 24 6.82 1.53 5.36
N GLN A 25 6.18 1.12 6.45
CA GLN A 25 6.31 1.73 7.77
C GLN A 25 6.90 0.70 8.74
N LYS A 26 7.60 1.18 9.78
CA LYS A 26 8.05 0.31 10.87
C LYS A 26 6.84 -0.32 11.57
N GLY A 27 6.94 -1.61 11.88
CA GLY A 27 5.88 -2.37 12.56
C GLY A 27 4.79 -2.95 11.64
N GLY A 28 4.77 -2.61 10.35
CA GLY A 28 3.81 -3.18 9.38
C GLY A 28 4.25 -4.49 8.74
N LEU A 29 3.31 -5.20 8.10
CA LEU A 29 3.55 -6.47 7.41
C LEU A 29 4.72 -6.41 6.40
N LEU A 30 4.79 -5.31 5.63
CA LEU A 30 5.79 -5.13 4.59
C LEU A 30 7.24 -5.12 5.12
N LEU A 31 7.47 -4.74 6.38
CA LEU A 31 8.80 -4.88 6.98
C LEU A 31 9.21 -6.35 7.09
N LEU A 32 8.29 -7.24 7.48
CA LEU A 32 8.57 -8.68 7.56
C LEU A 32 8.80 -9.28 6.17
N VAL A 33 8.01 -8.85 5.18
CA VAL A 33 8.18 -9.27 3.77
C VAL A 33 9.57 -8.88 3.25
N LYS A 34 9.99 -7.64 3.51
CA LYS A 34 11.33 -7.12 3.19
C LYS A 34 12.43 -7.93 3.86
N LEU A 35 12.35 -8.15 5.17
CA LEU A 35 13.38 -8.87 5.93
C LEU A 35 13.52 -10.33 5.48
N ARG A 36 12.44 -10.95 4.99
CA ARG A 36 12.44 -12.32 4.46
C ARG A 36 12.91 -12.42 3.01
N GLY A 37 13.06 -11.29 2.32
CA GLY A 37 13.36 -11.25 0.89
C GLY A 37 12.32 -11.97 0.04
N THR A 38 11.04 -11.97 0.46
CA THR A 38 10.00 -12.77 -0.18
C THR A 38 9.70 -12.24 -1.58
N LEU A 39 9.57 -10.93 -1.76
CA LEU A 39 9.22 -10.35 -3.06
C LEU A 39 10.36 -10.45 -4.07
N GLU A 40 11.60 -10.29 -3.62
CA GLU A 40 12.80 -10.44 -4.46
C GLU A 40 12.91 -11.87 -5.03
N ARG A 41 12.42 -12.87 -4.28
CA ARG A 41 12.40 -14.27 -4.71
C ARG A 41 11.24 -14.59 -5.65
N GLU A 42 10.02 -14.20 -5.26
CA GLU A 42 8.80 -14.50 -6.02
C GLU A 42 8.69 -13.68 -7.32
N LEU A 43 9.29 -12.48 -7.35
CA LEU A 43 9.31 -11.58 -8.49
C LEU A 43 10.71 -11.51 -9.13
N ALA A 44 11.33 -12.67 -9.35
CA ALA A 44 12.64 -12.75 -9.97
C ALA A 44 12.68 -12.00 -11.33
N GLY A 45 13.64 -11.08 -11.48
CA GLY A 45 13.77 -10.21 -12.65
C GLY A 45 13.14 -8.81 -12.49
N VAL A 46 12.47 -8.54 -11.37
CA VAL A 46 12.03 -7.20 -10.96
C VAL A 46 12.97 -6.64 -9.90
N ASP A 47 13.45 -5.41 -10.08
CA ASP A 47 14.23 -4.67 -9.09
C ASP A 47 13.31 -4.13 -7.97
N ILE A 48 13.39 -4.68 -6.76
CA ILE A 48 12.57 -4.26 -5.62
C ILE A 48 13.30 -3.17 -4.82
N GLU A 49 12.73 -1.96 -4.80
CA GLU A 49 13.26 -0.83 -4.04
C GLU A 49 12.35 -0.54 -2.83
N TRP A 50 12.89 -0.58 -1.62
CA TRP A 50 12.13 -0.33 -0.39
C TRP A 50 12.38 1.07 0.16
N LYS A 51 11.30 1.84 0.39
CA LYS A 51 11.36 3.17 1.00
C LYS A 51 10.60 3.20 2.32
N GLU A 52 11.31 3.56 3.39
CA GLU A 52 10.70 3.70 4.72
C GLU A 52 10.03 5.07 4.84
N PHE A 53 8.82 5.08 5.41
CA PHE A 53 8.09 6.30 5.75
C PHE A 53 7.70 6.30 7.22
N PRO A 54 7.69 7.48 7.87
CA PRO A 54 7.34 7.59 9.28
C PRO A 54 5.84 7.38 9.54
N ALA A 55 4.97 7.75 8.60
CA ALA A 55 3.53 7.64 8.75
C ALA A 55 2.80 7.66 7.39
N GLY A 56 1.47 7.47 7.44
CA GLY A 56 0.61 7.27 6.27
C GLY A 56 0.52 8.46 5.32
N PRO A 57 0.34 9.69 5.82
CA PRO A 57 0.28 10.88 4.97
C PRO A 57 1.52 11.04 4.09
N GLN A 58 2.72 10.87 4.65
CA GLN A 58 3.99 10.99 3.91
C GLN A 58 4.14 9.90 2.85
N LEU A 59 3.67 8.68 3.14
CA LEU A 59 3.65 7.58 2.17
C LEU A 59 2.71 7.91 1.01
N LEU A 60 1.50 8.42 1.27
CA LEU A 60 0.54 8.77 0.22
C LEU A 60 0.98 9.97 -0.63
N GLU A 61 1.67 10.95 -0.05
CA GLU A 61 2.27 12.03 -0.83
C GLU A 61 3.41 11.50 -1.73
N ALA A 62 4.21 10.55 -1.25
CA ALA A 62 5.22 9.90 -2.08
C ALA A 62 4.61 9.04 -3.19
N LEU A 63 3.48 8.37 -2.93
CA LEU A 63 2.73 7.64 -3.94
C LEU A 63 2.20 8.59 -5.02
N HIS A 64 1.58 9.70 -4.60
CA HIS A 64 1.07 10.70 -5.52
C HIS A 64 2.16 11.35 -6.39
N ALA A 65 3.34 11.62 -5.81
CA ALA A 65 4.50 12.14 -6.54
C ALA A 65 5.18 11.09 -7.44
N GLY A 66 4.69 9.84 -7.48
CA GLY A 66 5.31 8.75 -8.22
C GLY A 66 6.68 8.36 -7.68
N ALA A 67 6.98 8.63 -6.41
CA ALA A 67 8.22 8.23 -5.75
C ALA A 67 8.17 6.76 -5.26
N ILE A 68 6.97 6.24 -5.04
CA ILE A 68 6.68 4.81 -4.84
C ILE A 68 5.52 4.39 -5.76
N ASP A 69 5.40 3.09 -6.01
CA ASP A 69 4.36 2.49 -6.86
C ASP A 69 3.31 1.75 -6.02
N PHE A 70 3.70 1.28 -4.83
CA PHE A 70 2.87 0.49 -3.94
C PHE A 70 3.22 0.80 -2.48
N GLY A 71 2.26 0.68 -1.57
CA GLY A 71 2.52 0.77 -0.14
C GLY A 71 1.30 0.45 0.71
N VAL A 72 1.53 0.28 2.00
CA VAL A 72 0.50 0.01 3.01
C VAL A 72 0.44 1.16 4.01
N THR A 73 -0.78 1.54 4.39
CA THR A 73 -1.06 2.52 5.44
C THR A 73 -2.29 2.12 6.24
N GLY A 74 -2.58 2.85 7.33
CA GLY A 74 -3.80 2.65 8.12
C GLY A 74 -5.06 3.08 7.36
N ALA A 75 -6.24 2.84 7.95
CA ALA A 75 -7.51 3.15 7.32
C ALA A 75 -7.79 4.66 7.10
N PRO A 76 -7.42 5.59 8.01
CA PRO A 76 -7.76 7.00 7.83
C PRO A 76 -7.04 7.71 6.66
N PRO A 77 -5.71 7.57 6.45
CA PRO A 77 -5.00 8.35 5.43
C PRO A 77 -5.56 8.24 3.99
N PRO A 78 -5.95 7.06 3.47
CA PRO A 78 -6.54 6.96 2.14
C PRO A 78 -7.84 7.75 1.99
N VAL A 79 -8.68 7.81 3.03
CA VAL A 79 -9.92 8.59 3.03
C VAL A 79 -9.62 10.09 2.86
N PHE A 80 -8.65 10.62 3.61
CA PHE A 80 -8.25 12.03 3.48
C PHE A 80 -7.61 12.33 2.13
N ALA A 81 -6.77 11.44 1.62
CA ALA A 81 -6.12 11.63 0.33
C ALA A 81 -7.14 11.61 -0.83
N GLN A 82 -8.09 10.66 -0.81
CA GLN A 82 -9.17 10.61 -1.80
C GLN A 82 -10.08 11.84 -1.72
N ALA A 83 -10.42 12.31 -0.51
CA ALA A 83 -11.17 13.54 -0.32
C ALA A 83 -10.45 14.79 -0.88
N ALA A 84 -9.11 14.76 -0.91
CA ALA A 84 -8.27 15.79 -1.52
C ALA A 84 -8.06 15.62 -3.04
N GLY A 85 -8.76 14.68 -3.68
CA GLY A 85 -8.67 14.44 -5.12
C GLY A 85 -7.41 13.69 -5.57
N ARG A 86 -6.73 12.98 -4.67
CA ARG A 86 -5.58 12.13 -5.02
C ARG A 86 -6.06 10.84 -5.70
N ASP A 87 -5.44 10.52 -6.83
CA ASP A 87 -5.74 9.31 -7.61
C ASP A 87 -4.78 8.16 -7.23
N PHE A 88 -5.36 7.06 -6.74
CA PHE A 88 -4.68 5.80 -6.47
C PHE A 88 -5.73 4.69 -6.24
N LEU A 89 -5.30 3.43 -6.33
CA LEU A 89 -6.16 2.28 -6.13
C LEU A 89 -5.94 1.64 -4.76
N LEU A 90 -7.05 1.30 -4.08
CA LEU A 90 -7.04 0.39 -2.93
C LEU A 90 -7.12 -1.04 -3.45
N VAL A 91 -6.01 -1.77 -3.40
CA VAL A 91 -5.89 -3.12 -4.00
C VAL A 91 -5.98 -4.26 -2.99
N ALA A 92 -5.87 -3.97 -1.69
CA ALA A 92 -5.95 -4.94 -0.61
C ALA A 92 -6.37 -4.25 0.70
N ALA A 93 -6.88 -5.03 1.65
CA ALA A 93 -7.16 -4.60 3.01
C ALA A 93 -6.68 -5.66 4.00
N GLU A 94 -6.05 -5.22 5.08
CA GLU A 94 -5.66 -6.08 6.20
C GLU A 94 -6.82 -6.17 7.20
N PRO A 95 -7.02 -7.31 7.89
CA PRO A 95 -7.96 -7.38 9.00
C PRO A 95 -7.65 -6.32 10.06
N GLY A 96 -8.69 -5.80 10.73
CA GLY A 96 -8.51 -4.85 11.82
C GLY A 96 -7.65 -5.42 12.94
N LEU A 97 -6.75 -4.60 13.49
CA LEU A 97 -5.88 -4.93 14.61
C LEU A 97 -6.45 -4.26 15.89
N PRO A 98 -7.39 -4.89 16.61
CA PRO A 98 -8.20 -4.24 17.65
C PRO A 98 -7.42 -3.72 18.86
N HIS A 99 -6.15 -4.10 19.01
CA HIS A 99 -5.28 -3.67 20.11
C HIS A 99 -4.06 -2.87 19.63
N SER A 100 -4.05 -2.45 18.36
CA SER A 100 -2.94 -1.68 17.78
C SER A 100 -3.07 -0.16 17.94
N GLU A 101 -4.27 0.31 18.31
CA GLU A 101 -4.59 1.71 18.52
C GLU A 101 -5.12 1.87 19.94
N ALA A 102 -4.59 2.84 20.68
CA ALA A 102 -4.97 3.08 22.07
C ALA A 102 -4.84 4.57 22.42
N LEU A 103 -5.70 5.02 23.33
CA LEU A 103 -5.49 6.25 24.07
C LEU A 103 -4.58 5.93 25.25
N LEU A 104 -3.41 6.56 25.32
CA LEU A 104 -2.47 6.39 26.42
C LEU A 104 -2.59 7.54 27.40
N VAL A 105 -2.58 7.23 28.69
CA VAL A 105 -2.50 8.20 29.79
C VAL A 105 -1.33 7.84 30.70
N PRO A 106 -0.71 8.81 31.38
CA PRO A 106 0.25 8.52 32.44
C PRO A 106 -0.33 7.56 33.48
N ALA A 107 0.52 6.72 34.07
CA ALA A 107 0.09 5.68 35.01
C ALA A 107 -0.59 6.26 36.27
N ASP A 108 -0.23 7.49 36.65
CA ASP A 108 -0.76 8.27 37.77
C ASP A 108 -1.88 9.24 37.36
N SER A 109 -2.37 9.16 36.12
CA SER A 109 -3.45 10.02 35.63
C SER A 109 -4.80 9.65 36.26
N PRO A 110 -5.64 10.64 36.66
CA PRO A 110 -7.01 10.40 37.11
C PRO A 110 -8.00 10.10 35.97
N ALA A 111 -7.56 10.18 34.70
CA ALA A 111 -8.41 9.93 33.53
C ALA A 111 -8.85 8.45 33.44
N LYS A 112 -10.11 8.22 33.07
CA LYS A 112 -10.74 6.90 32.86
C LYS A 112 -11.46 6.85 31.53
#